data_AF-A0AB73HC43-F1
#
_entry.id   AF-A0AB73HC43-F1
#
_cell.length_a   1.000
_cell.length_b   1.000
_cell.length_c   1.000
_cell.angle_alpha   90.00
_cell.angle_beta   90.00
_cell.angle_gamma   90.00
#
_symmetry.space_group_name_H-M   'P 1'
#
loop_
_entity.id
_entity.type
_entity.pdbx_description
1 polymer ?
#
loop_
_entity_poly.entity_id
_entity_poly.type
_entity_poly.pdbx_seq_one_letter_code
_entity_poly.pdbx_strand_id
1 'polypeptide(L)'
;MQTLIIVAHPELARSNTQPFFKAAIENFSNVTWHPLAADFNVEQEQSLLLQNDRIILEFPLYWYSAPALLKQWMDTVMTTKFATGHQYALEGKELGIVVSTGDNGNAFQAGAAEKFTISELMRPFEAFANKTKMMYLPILAVHQFLYLEPDAQQRLLVAYQQYTTNVGGGHFKDQAAWFEAELQKRIDQHPSHSEQLQQILFTIKERQDELDDLQWNLIEMKKEEDV
;
A
#
# COMPACT_ATOMS: atom_id res chain seq x y z
N MET A 1 5.28 -3.23 13.30
CA MET A 1 4.10 -3.00 12.44
C MET A 1 3.75 -4.31 11.76
N GLN A 2 2.57 -4.85 12.06
CA GLN A 2 1.98 -6.00 11.39
C GLN A 2 0.98 -5.53 10.33
N THR A 3 1.03 -6.10 9.14
CA THR A 3 0.18 -5.72 8.01
C THR A 3 -0.70 -6.89 7.60
N LEU A 4 -2.02 -6.67 7.52
CA LEU A 4 -2.98 -7.62 6.99
C LEU A 4 -3.41 -7.17 5.59
N ILE A 5 -3.21 -8.03 4.59
CA ILE A 5 -3.69 -7.80 3.22
C ILE A 5 -4.90 -8.70 2.98
N ILE A 6 -6.08 -8.08 2.90
CA ILE A 6 -7.33 -8.75 2.55
C ILE A 6 -7.45 -8.77 1.03
N VAL A 7 -7.27 -9.94 0.42
CA VAL A 7 -7.36 -10.11 -1.03
C VAL A 7 -8.75 -10.57 -1.42
N ALA A 8 -9.52 -9.67 -2.03
CA ALA A 8 -10.88 -9.93 -2.47
C ALA A 8 -10.95 -10.06 -4.00
N HIS A 9 -10.51 -11.21 -4.50
CA HIS A 9 -10.56 -11.53 -5.93
C HIS A 9 -11.43 -12.79 -6.16
N PRO A 10 -12.59 -12.70 -6.84
CA PRO A 10 -13.53 -13.81 -6.96
C PRO A 10 -12.95 -15.02 -7.71
N GLU A 11 -12.08 -14.79 -8.70
CA GLU A 11 -11.38 -15.85 -9.43
C GLU A 11 -9.86 -15.75 -9.23
N LEU A 12 -9.39 -15.75 -7.97
CA LEU A 12 -7.97 -15.57 -7.65
C LEU A 12 -7.05 -16.56 -8.40
N ALA A 13 -7.48 -17.82 -8.55
CA ALA A 13 -6.73 -18.85 -9.26
C ALA A 13 -6.51 -18.57 -10.76
N ARG A 14 -7.30 -17.68 -11.37
CA ARG A 14 -7.19 -17.27 -12.78
C ARG A 14 -6.55 -15.90 -12.96
N SER A 15 -6.25 -15.20 -11.87
CA SER A 15 -5.61 -13.90 -11.95
C SER A 15 -4.15 -14.05 -12.39
N ASN A 16 -3.77 -13.33 -13.44
CA ASN A 16 -2.38 -13.22 -13.87
C ASN A 16 -1.59 -12.13 -13.12
N THR A 17 -2.27 -11.25 -12.39
CA THR A 17 -1.66 -10.09 -11.72
C THR A 17 -1.30 -10.39 -10.26
N GLN A 18 -2.25 -10.96 -9.50
CA GLN A 18 -2.11 -11.31 -8.09
C GLN A 18 -0.90 -12.19 -7.72
N PRO A 19 -0.46 -13.17 -8.55
CA PRO A 19 0.74 -13.95 -8.25
C PRO A 19 2.01 -13.10 -8.10
N PHE A 20 2.14 -12.03 -8.88
CA PHE A 20 3.30 -11.12 -8.79
C PHE A 20 3.28 -10.33 -7.48
N PHE A 21 2.10 -9.84 -7.07
CA PHE A 21 1.94 -9.12 -5.81
C PHE A 21 2.20 -10.03 -4.61
N LYS A 22 1.67 -11.26 -4.63
CA LYS A 22 1.97 -12.25 -3.60
C LYS A 22 3.47 -12.53 -3.50
N ALA A 23 4.12 -12.86 -4.61
CA ALA A 23 5.56 -13.14 -4.64
C ALA A 23 6.41 -11.95 -4.13
N ALA A 24 5.96 -10.72 -4.37
CA ALA A 24 6.64 -9.53 -3.90
C ALA A 24 6.66 -9.40 -2.37
N ILE A 25 5.69 -10.00 -1.65
CA ILE A 25 5.60 -9.91 -0.20
C ILE A 25 5.94 -11.19 0.57
N GLU A 26 6.24 -12.29 -0.12
CA GLU A 26 6.51 -13.60 0.51
C GLU A 26 7.67 -13.60 1.50
N ASN A 27 8.65 -12.70 1.30
CA ASN A 27 9.82 -12.60 2.18
C ASN A 27 9.60 -11.72 3.43
N PHE A 28 8.42 -11.07 3.56
CA PHE A 28 8.12 -10.22 4.71
C PHE A 28 7.26 -10.98 5.74
N SER A 29 7.90 -11.42 6.83
CA SER A 29 7.24 -12.17 7.90
C SER A 29 6.18 -11.38 8.69
N ASN A 30 6.19 -10.05 8.58
CA ASN A 30 5.23 -9.15 9.21
C ASN A 30 4.02 -8.83 8.31
N VAL A 31 3.92 -9.45 7.14
CA VAL A 31 2.83 -9.27 6.19
C VAL A 31 2.01 -10.56 6.11
N THR A 32 0.75 -10.47 6.48
CA THR A 32 -0.21 -11.57 6.35
C THR A 32 -1.01 -11.39 5.07
N TRP A 33 -0.77 -12.25 4.07
CA TRP A 33 -1.53 -12.27 2.82
C TRP A 33 -2.74 -13.20 2.96
N HIS A 34 -3.94 -12.61 3.06
CA HIS A 34 -5.19 -13.29 3.43
C HIS A 34 -6.22 -13.22 2.29
N PRO A 35 -6.29 -14.22 1.40
CA PRO A 35 -7.32 -14.29 0.39
C PRO A 35 -8.68 -14.68 0.99
N LEU A 36 -9.71 -13.90 0.68
CA LEU A 36 -11.06 -14.16 1.18
C LEU A 36 -11.69 -15.37 0.49
N ALA A 37 -12.22 -16.28 1.30
CA ALA A 37 -13.14 -17.33 0.85
C ALA A 37 -14.59 -16.81 0.88
N ALA A 38 -15.51 -17.43 0.13
CA ALA A 38 -16.91 -17.01 0.13
C ALA A 38 -17.64 -17.23 1.47
N ASP A 39 -17.15 -18.19 2.26
CA ASP A 39 -17.67 -18.65 3.55
C ASP A 39 -16.76 -18.27 4.72
N PHE A 40 -16.12 -17.10 4.65
CA PHE A 40 -15.24 -16.59 5.71
C PHE A 40 -15.93 -16.57 7.09
N ASN A 41 -15.14 -16.77 8.15
CA ASN A 41 -15.63 -16.76 9.52
C ASN A 41 -15.48 -15.38 10.17
N VAL A 42 -16.58 -14.75 10.55
CA VAL A 42 -16.58 -13.37 11.10
C VAL A 42 -15.65 -13.19 12.31
N GLU A 43 -15.61 -14.13 13.24
CA GLU A 43 -14.76 -14.02 14.44
C GLU A 43 -13.27 -14.14 14.09
N GLN A 44 -12.93 -15.01 13.15
CA GLN A 44 -11.56 -15.13 12.63
C GLN A 44 -11.11 -13.82 11.95
N GLU A 45 -11.96 -13.25 11.09
CA GLU A 45 -11.66 -11.99 10.41
C GLU A 45 -11.47 -10.84 11.41
N GLN A 46 -12.34 -10.72 12.41
CA GLN A 46 -12.19 -9.73 13.48
C GLN A 46 -10.91 -9.93 14.28
N SER A 47 -10.54 -11.18 14.58
CA SER A 47 -9.29 -11.49 15.28
C SER A 47 -8.06 -11.07 14.48
N LEU A 48 -8.04 -11.33 13.16
CA LEU A 48 -6.97 -10.89 12.28
C LEU A 48 -6.86 -9.35 12.23
N LEU A 49 -7.99 -8.65 12.16
CA LEU A 49 -8.02 -7.19 12.19
C LEU A 49 -7.45 -6.61 13.50
N LEU A 50 -7.70 -7.25 14.63
CA LEU A 50 -7.17 -6.82 15.92
C LEU A 50 -5.65 -6.99 16.03
N GLN A 51 -5.11 -8.07 15.45
CA GLN A 51 -3.69 -8.43 15.50
C GLN A 51 -2.79 -7.60 14.58
N ASN A 52 -3.36 -6.83 13.65
CA ASN A 52 -2.61 -6.08 12.64
C ASN A 52 -2.79 -4.58 12.77
N ASP A 53 -1.73 -3.81 12.51
CA ASP A 53 -1.70 -2.35 12.63
C ASP A 53 -2.19 -1.67 11.34
N ARG A 54 -1.83 -2.25 10.19
CA ARG A 54 -2.21 -1.78 8.86
C ARG A 54 -3.09 -2.82 8.18
N ILE A 55 -4.25 -2.38 7.70
CA ILE A 55 -5.20 -3.20 6.96
C ILE A 55 -5.22 -2.71 5.51
N ILE A 56 -4.85 -3.58 4.58
CA ILE A 56 -4.86 -3.29 3.14
C ILE A 56 -5.99 -4.10 2.50
N LEU A 57 -6.87 -3.41 1.76
CA LEU A 57 -7.87 -4.06 0.92
C LEU A 57 -7.34 -4.12 -0.51
N GLU A 58 -7.13 -5.33 -1.01
CA GLU A 58 -6.61 -5.59 -2.35
C GLU A 58 -7.69 -6.23 -3.24
N PHE A 59 -8.05 -5.56 -4.33
CA PHE A 59 -9.12 -6.02 -5.22
C PHE A 59 -9.03 -5.47 -6.65
N PRO A 60 -9.61 -6.18 -7.64
CA PRO A 60 -9.85 -5.62 -8.97
C PRO A 60 -11.04 -4.65 -8.96
N LEU A 61 -10.94 -3.57 -9.72
CA LEU A 61 -12.01 -2.59 -9.89
C LEU A 61 -13.12 -3.18 -10.77
N TYR A 62 -14.26 -3.53 -10.17
CA TYR A 62 -15.43 -4.05 -10.86
C TYR A 62 -16.52 -2.99 -10.87
N TRP A 63 -16.87 -2.50 -12.05
CA TRP A 63 -17.87 -1.44 -12.23
C TRP A 63 -17.65 -0.27 -11.27
N TYR A 64 -16.42 0.26 -11.26
CA TYR A 64 -16.00 1.41 -10.44
C TYR A 64 -16.10 1.19 -8.92
N SER A 65 -16.19 -0.06 -8.47
CA SER A 65 -16.29 -0.43 -7.06
C SER A 65 -15.56 -1.74 -6.76
N ALA A 66 -15.56 -2.18 -5.51
CA ALA A 66 -14.97 -3.47 -5.14
C ALA A 66 -15.89 -4.65 -5.51
N PRO A 67 -15.34 -5.86 -5.69
CA PRO A 67 -16.14 -7.06 -5.92
C PRO A 67 -17.12 -7.33 -4.78
N ALA A 68 -18.23 -8.00 -5.10
CA ALA A 68 -19.30 -8.30 -4.14
C ALA A 68 -18.79 -9.04 -2.89
N LEU A 69 -17.78 -9.89 -3.02
CA LEU A 69 -17.14 -10.59 -1.91
C LEU A 69 -16.59 -9.64 -0.85
N LEU A 70 -15.91 -8.55 -1.27
CA LEU A 70 -15.40 -7.56 -0.33
C LEU A 70 -16.54 -6.80 0.34
N LYS A 71 -17.59 -6.48 -0.41
CA LYS A 71 -18.75 -5.80 0.15
C LYS A 71 -19.46 -6.65 1.21
N GLN A 72 -19.63 -7.95 0.94
CA GLN A 72 -20.19 -8.90 1.89
C GLN A 72 -19.32 -9.02 3.15
N TRP A 73 -17.99 -9.11 2.98
CA TRP A 73 -17.05 -9.11 4.10
C TRP A 73 -17.17 -7.83 4.94
N MET A 74 -17.18 -6.66 4.31
CA MET A 74 -17.38 -5.38 5.00
C MET A 74 -18.69 -5.36 5.81
N ASP A 75 -19.81 -5.79 5.22
CA ASP A 75 -21.12 -5.73 5.86
C ASP A 75 -21.27 -6.68 7.05
N THR A 76 -20.60 -7.83 6.99
CA THR A 76 -20.71 -8.88 8.01
C THR A 76 -19.65 -8.76 9.11
N VAL A 77 -18.42 -8.40 8.76
CA VAL A 77 -17.28 -8.30 9.70
C VAL A 77 -17.30 -6.97 10.45
N MET A 78 -17.61 -5.85 9.75
CA MET A 78 -17.58 -4.50 10.32
C MET A 78 -18.88 -4.14 11.03
N THR A 79 -19.30 -5.00 11.96
CA THR A 79 -20.52 -4.76 12.75
C THR A 79 -20.39 -3.50 13.60
N THR A 80 -21.52 -2.84 13.88
CA THR A 80 -21.55 -1.65 14.75
C THR A 80 -20.88 -1.89 16.10
N LYS A 81 -21.06 -3.09 16.68
CA LYS A 81 -20.49 -3.46 17.99
C LYS A 81 -18.95 -3.51 17.96
N PHE A 82 -18.37 -3.92 16.83
CA PHE A 82 -16.92 -4.10 16.66
C PHE A 82 -16.24 -2.83 16.15
N ALA A 83 -16.64 -2.35 14.97
CA ALA A 83 -15.95 -1.30 14.24
C ALA A 83 -16.27 0.11 14.75
N THR A 84 -17.38 0.29 15.49
CA THR A 84 -17.82 1.59 16.01
C THR A 84 -18.39 1.43 17.44
N GLY A 85 -19.48 2.12 17.76
CA GLY A 85 -20.19 2.00 19.03
C GLY A 85 -19.32 2.46 20.19
N HIS A 86 -19.05 1.56 21.12
CA HIS A 86 -18.18 1.82 22.28
C HIS A 86 -16.82 1.13 22.16
N GLN A 87 -16.63 0.23 21.18
CA GLN A 87 -15.39 -0.55 21.05
C GLN A 87 -14.36 0.13 20.17
N TYR A 88 -14.76 0.69 19.02
CA TYR A 88 -13.87 1.29 18.03
C TYR A 88 -12.59 0.44 17.80
N ALA A 89 -12.77 -0.85 17.52
CA ALA A 89 -11.67 -1.83 17.43
C ALA A 89 -10.57 -1.47 16.41
N LEU A 90 -10.88 -0.58 15.46
CA LEU A 90 -10.00 -0.18 14.38
C LEU A 90 -9.42 1.23 14.56
N GLU A 91 -9.74 1.93 15.66
CA GLU A 91 -9.24 3.29 15.90
C GLU A 91 -7.71 3.32 15.94
N GLY A 92 -7.11 4.25 15.19
CA GLY A 92 -5.66 4.42 15.09
C GLY A 92 -4.95 3.45 14.15
N LYS A 93 -5.64 2.43 13.61
CA LYS A 93 -5.08 1.54 12.57
C LYS A 93 -5.07 2.23 11.21
N GLU A 94 -4.23 1.78 10.31
CA GLU A 94 -4.15 2.32 8.95
C GLU A 94 -5.03 1.52 7.98
N LEU A 95 -5.72 2.21 7.06
CA LEU A 95 -6.46 1.61 5.97
C LEU A 95 -5.79 1.96 4.63
N GLY A 96 -5.28 0.94 3.94
CA GLY A 96 -4.76 1.07 2.58
C GLY A 96 -5.66 0.41 1.54
N ILE A 97 -5.61 0.90 0.31
CA ILE A 97 -6.34 0.35 -0.84
C ILE A 97 -5.34 0.03 -1.94
N VAL A 98 -5.33 -1.22 -2.38
CA VAL A 98 -4.63 -1.66 -3.60
C VAL A 98 -5.69 -2.05 -4.61
N VAL A 99 -5.89 -1.20 -5.61
CA VAL A 99 -6.94 -1.37 -6.61
C VAL A 99 -6.33 -1.58 -7.98
N SER A 100 -6.70 -2.68 -8.65
CA SER A 100 -6.21 -2.97 -10.00
C SER A 100 -7.27 -2.69 -11.06
N THR A 101 -6.86 -2.08 -12.19
CA THR A 101 -7.75 -1.72 -13.30
C THR A 101 -7.20 -2.22 -14.63
N GLY A 102 -8.11 -2.56 -15.55
CA GLY A 102 -7.76 -2.83 -16.94
C GLY A 102 -7.50 -1.56 -17.76
N ASP A 103 -8.02 -0.42 -17.30
CA ASP A 103 -7.90 0.86 -17.99
C ASP A 103 -6.64 1.62 -17.61
N ASN A 104 -6.25 2.55 -18.49
CA ASN A 104 -5.10 3.41 -18.28
C ASN A 104 -5.40 4.42 -17.17
N GLY A 105 -4.40 4.72 -16.32
CA GLY A 105 -4.54 5.71 -15.25
C GLY A 105 -5.00 7.09 -15.74
N ASN A 106 -4.59 7.49 -16.94
CA ASN A 106 -4.98 8.77 -17.56
C ASN A 106 -6.49 8.87 -17.87
N ALA A 107 -7.21 7.75 -17.88
CA ALA A 107 -8.66 7.75 -18.07
C ALA A 107 -9.41 8.28 -16.83
N PHE A 108 -8.81 8.16 -15.65
CA PHE A 108 -9.38 8.52 -14.35
C PHE A 108 -9.08 9.96 -13.94
N GLN A 109 -9.62 10.92 -14.67
CA GLN A 109 -9.53 12.35 -14.34
C GLN A 109 -10.66 13.15 -15.02
N ALA A 110 -10.89 14.37 -14.52
CA ALA A 110 -11.82 15.29 -15.14
C ALA A 110 -11.44 15.55 -16.61
N GLY A 111 -12.42 15.48 -17.52
CA GLY A 111 -12.22 15.66 -18.95
C GLY A 111 -11.74 14.42 -19.72
N ALA A 112 -11.36 13.34 -19.04
CA ALA A 112 -11.03 12.06 -19.65
C ALA A 112 -12.26 11.11 -19.75
N ALA A 113 -12.04 9.88 -20.20
CA ALA A 113 -13.10 8.90 -20.47
C ALA A 113 -13.94 8.57 -19.24
N GLU A 114 -13.30 8.27 -18.10
CA GLU A 114 -13.98 7.86 -16.87
C GLU A 114 -14.48 9.04 -16.03
N LYS A 115 -14.08 10.27 -16.38
CA LYS A 115 -14.49 11.55 -15.77
C LYS A 115 -14.10 11.78 -14.30
N PHE A 116 -13.79 10.72 -13.56
CA PHE A 116 -13.52 10.74 -12.12
C PHE A 116 -12.15 10.16 -11.82
N THR A 117 -11.52 10.68 -10.78
CA THR A 117 -10.27 10.14 -10.23
C THR A 117 -10.52 8.86 -9.43
N ILE A 118 -9.49 8.02 -9.29
CA ILE A 118 -9.55 6.85 -8.40
C ILE A 118 -9.90 7.25 -6.96
N SER A 119 -9.39 8.39 -6.49
CA SER A 119 -9.73 8.93 -5.16
C SER A 119 -11.22 9.23 -5.00
N GLU A 120 -11.88 9.76 -6.04
CA GLU A 120 -13.33 9.98 -6.01
C GLU A 120 -14.11 8.66 -6.00
N LEU A 121 -13.68 7.68 -6.78
CA LEU A 121 -14.33 6.37 -6.83
C LEU A 121 -14.18 5.60 -5.51
N MET A 122 -13.06 5.75 -4.80
CA MET A 122 -12.78 5.07 -3.54
C MET A 122 -13.33 5.80 -2.30
N ARG A 123 -14.09 6.89 -2.48
CA ARG A 123 -14.68 7.67 -1.38
C ARG A 123 -15.47 6.85 -0.35
N PRO A 124 -16.20 5.77 -0.71
CA PRO A 124 -16.85 4.92 0.30
C PRO A 124 -15.88 4.30 1.31
N PHE A 125 -14.66 3.94 0.89
CA PHE A 125 -13.64 3.39 1.79
C PHE A 125 -13.00 4.48 2.67
N GLU A 126 -12.80 5.67 2.12
CA GLU A 126 -12.35 6.82 2.90
C GLU A 126 -13.39 7.21 3.96
N ALA A 127 -14.68 7.22 3.58
CA ALA A 127 -15.78 7.46 4.52
C ALA A 127 -15.84 6.38 5.61
N PHE A 128 -15.59 5.12 5.26
CA PHE A 128 -15.47 4.02 6.23
C PHE A 128 -14.31 4.27 7.21
N ALA A 129 -13.10 4.57 6.71
CA ALA A 129 -11.94 4.87 7.55
C ALA A 129 -12.23 6.02 8.52
N ASN A 130 -12.82 7.11 8.03
CA ASN A 130 -13.21 8.25 8.87
C ASN A 130 -14.22 7.83 9.96
N LYS A 131 -15.18 6.96 9.62
CA LYS A 131 -16.20 6.51 10.57
C LYS A 131 -15.62 5.58 11.65
N THR A 132 -14.64 4.75 11.30
CA THR A 132 -13.97 3.82 12.21
C THR A 132 -12.71 4.41 12.85
N LYS A 133 -12.39 5.68 12.54
CA LYS A 133 -11.21 6.42 13.02
C LYS A 133 -9.88 5.77 12.63
N MET A 134 -9.84 5.16 11.46
CA MET A 134 -8.62 4.68 10.84
C MET A 134 -7.90 5.82 10.11
N MET A 135 -6.60 5.69 9.95
CA MET A 135 -5.79 6.57 9.11
C MET A 135 -5.86 6.09 7.66
N TYR A 136 -6.51 6.86 6.78
CA TYR A 136 -6.66 6.50 5.37
C TYR A 136 -5.37 6.82 4.60
N LEU A 137 -4.73 5.79 4.06
CA LEU A 137 -3.49 5.92 3.29
C LEU A 137 -3.79 6.33 1.83
N PRO A 138 -2.81 6.94 1.14
CA PRO A 138 -2.89 7.14 -0.31
C PRO A 138 -3.20 5.83 -1.03
N ILE A 139 -4.04 5.88 -2.07
CA ILE A 139 -4.45 4.68 -2.80
C ILE A 139 -3.31 4.22 -3.71
N LEU A 140 -2.98 2.92 -3.66
CA LEU A 140 -2.08 2.30 -4.64
C LEU A 140 -2.92 1.76 -5.81
N ALA A 141 -3.01 2.56 -6.87
CA ALA A 141 -3.72 2.19 -8.09
C ALA A 141 -2.78 1.46 -9.07
N VAL A 142 -3.19 0.26 -9.49
CA VAL A 142 -2.46 -0.64 -10.38
C VAL A 142 -3.16 -0.65 -11.74
N HIS A 143 -2.70 0.19 -12.66
CA HIS A 143 -3.28 0.33 -14.00
C HIS A 143 -2.55 -0.56 -15.01
N GLN A 144 -3.29 -1.37 -15.78
CA GLN A 144 -2.77 -2.08 -16.96
C GLN A 144 -1.54 -2.97 -16.69
N PHE A 145 -1.42 -3.55 -15.48
CA PHE A 145 -0.18 -4.21 -15.02
C PHE A 145 0.43 -5.21 -16.02
N LEU A 146 -0.41 -6.05 -16.64
CA LEU A 146 0.04 -7.08 -17.59
C LEU A 146 0.53 -6.52 -18.94
N TYR A 147 0.20 -5.26 -19.24
CA TYR A 147 0.63 -4.56 -20.44
C TYR A 147 1.82 -3.63 -20.18
N LEU A 148 2.29 -3.53 -18.94
CA LEU A 148 3.47 -2.75 -18.60
C LEU A 148 4.75 -3.48 -19.04
N GLU A 149 5.75 -2.68 -19.42
CA GLU A 149 7.11 -3.16 -19.62
C GLU A 149 7.69 -3.74 -18.31
N PRO A 150 8.65 -4.69 -18.38
CA PRO A 150 9.17 -5.37 -17.19
C PRO A 150 9.74 -4.42 -16.13
N ASP A 151 10.36 -3.32 -16.54
CA ASP A 151 10.92 -2.31 -15.63
C ASP A 151 9.81 -1.55 -14.87
N ALA A 152 8.71 -1.21 -15.55
CA ALA A 152 7.54 -0.57 -14.97
C ALA A 152 6.81 -1.51 -14.01
N GLN A 153 6.72 -2.81 -14.34
CA GLN A 153 6.21 -3.82 -13.42
C GLN A 153 7.05 -3.89 -12.14
N GLN A 154 8.37 -3.96 -12.26
CA GLN A 154 9.28 -4.01 -11.10
C GLN A 154 9.17 -2.75 -10.23
N ARG A 155 9.08 -1.55 -10.82
CA ARG A 155 8.85 -0.31 -10.06
C ARG A 155 7.56 -0.38 -9.25
N LEU A 156 6.48 -0.90 -9.84
CA LEU A 156 5.21 -1.04 -9.14
C LEU A 156 5.26 -2.08 -8.04
N LEU A 157 5.98 -3.19 -8.23
CA LEU A 157 6.19 -4.19 -7.18
C LEU A 157 6.98 -3.60 -6.00
N VAL A 158 8.01 -2.79 -6.25
CA VAL A 158 8.73 -2.08 -5.18
C VAL A 158 7.80 -1.10 -4.45
N ALA A 159 6.96 -0.36 -5.17
CA ALA A 159 5.96 0.52 -4.57
C ALA A 159 4.97 -0.28 -3.68
N TYR A 160 4.55 -1.47 -4.12
CA TYR A 160 3.69 -2.36 -3.33
C TYR A 160 4.39 -2.91 -2.09
N GLN A 161 5.67 -3.29 -2.18
CA GLN A 161 6.48 -3.69 -1.02
C GLN A 161 6.58 -2.56 0.01
N GLN A 162 6.83 -1.34 -0.43
CA GLN A 162 6.83 -0.17 0.45
C GLN A 162 5.45 0.08 1.05
N TYR A 163 4.39 -0.01 0.26
CA TYR A 163 3.03 0.22 0.72
C TYR A 163 2.62 -0.75 1.85
N THR A 164 3.11 -1.98 1.79
CA THR A 164 2.80 -3.04 2.76
C THR A 164 3.69 -3.03 4.00
N THR A 165 4.92 -2.50 3.92
CA THR A 165 5.92 -2.64 5.00
C THR A 165 6.51 -1.34 5.53
N ASN A 166 6.39 -0.21 4.82
CA ASN A 166 6.97 1.06 5.25
C ASN A 166 6.10 1.72 6.33
N VAL A 167 6.72 2.11 7.45
CA VAL A 167 6.04 2.58 8.67
C VAL A 167 5.82 4.10 8.67
N GLY A 168 6.52 4.88 7.84
CA GLY A 168 6.58 6.35 7.92
C GLY A 168 5.56 7.15 7.11
N GLY A 169 4.33 6.68 6.91
CA GLY A 169 3.26 7.49 6.29
C GLY A 169 3.52 7.94 4.83
N GLY A 170 4.51 7.37 4.15
CA GLY A 170 4.79 7.63 2.74
C GLY A 170 5.61 8.89 2.44
N HIS A 171 6.26 9.52 3.43
CA HIS A 171 7.20 10.60 3.15
C HIS A 171 8.45 10.08 2.43
N PHE A 172 9.06 10.95 1.61
CA PHE A 172 10.26 10.59 0.83
C PHE A 172 11.40 10.04 1.71
N LYS A 173 11.64 10.65 2.87
CA LYS A 173 12.67 10.22 3.81
C LYS A 173 12.45 8.78 4.29
N ASP A 174 11.21 8.42 4.61
CA ASP A 174 10.86 7.07 5.07
C ASP A 174 10.92 6.05 3.94
N GLN A 175 10.52 6.43 2.72
CA GLN A 175 10.67 5.60 1.53
C GLN A 175 12.14 5.31 1.22
N ALA A 176 12.99 6.32 1.34
CA ALA A 176 14.42 6.21 1.08
C ALA A 176 15.11 5.34 2.16
N ALA A 177 14.81 5.57 3.44
CA ALA A 177 15.31 4.75 4.54
C ALA A 177 14.85 3.28 4.43
N TRP A 178 13.60 3.04 4.02
CA TRP A 178 13.10 1.69 3.73
C TRP A 178 13.91 1.03 2.61
N PHE A 179 14.17 1.77 1.53
CA PHE A 179 14.89 1.24 0.36
C PHE A 179 16.33 0.88 0.72
N GLU A 180 17.02 1.71 1.50
CA GLU A 180 18.36 1.40 1.99
C GLU A 180 18.40 0.14 2.85
N ALA A 181 17.46 0.02 3.79
CA ALA A 181 17.38 -1.14 4.67
C ALA A 181 17.12 -2.43 3.89
N GLU A 182 16.26 -2.38 2.88
CA GLU A 182 15.95 -3.53 2.04
C GLU A 182 17.11 -3.88 1.08
N LEU A 183 17.79 -2.87 0.53
CA LEU A 183 18.98 -3.07 -0.30
C LEU A 183 20.11 -3.71 0.52
N GLN A 184 20.32 -3.27 1.76
CA GLN A 184 21.31 -3.87 2.66
C GLN A 184 21.01 -5.36 2.92
N LYS A 185 19.75 -5.72 3.23
CA LYS A 185 19.37 -7.13 3.41
C LYS A 185 19.65 -7.97 2.17
N ARG A 186 19.39 -7.43 0.97
CA ARG A 186 19.67 -8.14 -0.29
C ARG A 186 21.16 -8.32 -0.54
N ILE A 187 21.99 -7.33 -0.20
CA ILE A 187 23.45 -7.45 -0.23
C ILE A 187 23.90 -8.60 0.68
N ASP A 188 23.36 -8.67 1.89
CA ASP A 188 23.71 -9.69 2.87
C ASP A 188 23.29 -11.11 2.41
N GLN A 189 22.20 -11.22 1.65
CA GLN A 189 21.65 -12.48 1.15
C GLN A 189 22.26 -12.95 -0.19
N HIS A 190 22.83 -12.04 -0.99
CA HIS A 190 23.35 -12.35 -2.33
C HIS A 190 24.79 -11.84 -2.53
N PRO A 191 25.80 -12.61 -2.07
CA PRO A 191 27.21 -12.19 -2.12
C PRO A 191 27.75 -11.92 -3.53
N SER A 192 27.17 -12.55 -4.56
CA SER A 192 27.66 -12.52 -5.94
C SER A 192 27.52 -11.16 -6.65
N HIS A 193 26.62 -10.29 -6.19
CA HIS A 193 26.39 -8.95 -6.75
C HIS A 193 26.62 -7.85 -5.70
N SER A 194 27.23 -8.22 -4.57
CA SER A 194 27.39 -7.34 -3.40
C SER A 194 28.12 -6.04 -3.72
N GLU A 195 29.16 -6.06 -4.55
CA GLU A 195 29.97 -4.87 -4.85
C GLU A 195 29.18 -3.78 -5.62
N GLN A 196 28.44 -4.15 -6.67
CA GLN A 196 27.61 -3.19 -7.41
C GLN A 196 26.46 -2.65 -6.55
N LEU A 197 25.81 -3.51 -5.78
CA LEU A 197 24.72 -3.10 -4.90
C LEU A 197 25.22 -2.20 -3.76
N GLN A 198 26.44 -2.44 -3.25
CA GLN A 198 27.10 -1.58 -2.27
C GLN A 198 27.42 -0.20 -2.84
N GLN A 199 27.88 -0.12 -4.09
CA GLN A 199 28.12 1.18 -4.76
C GLN A 199 26.82 1.96 -4.93
N ILE A 200 25.73 1.29 -5.30
CA ILE A 200 24.40 1.91 -5.39
C ILE A 200 23.95 2.40 -4.01
N LEU A 201 24.07 1.57 -2.97
CA LEU A 201 23.71 1.94 -1.60
C LEU A 201 24.52 3.15 -1.12
N PHE A 202 25.82 3.18 -1.39
CA PHE A 202 26.70 4.30 -1.05
C PHE A 202 26.24 5.59 -1.74
N THR A 203 25.98 5.52 -3.04
CA THR A 203 25.51 6.68 -3.82
C THR A 203 24.18 7.22 -3.28
N ILE A 204 23.26 6.35 -2.90
CA ILE A 204 21.96 6.75 -2.34
C ILE A 204 22.14 7.49 -1.01
N LYS A 205 23.01 7.00 -0.13
CA LYS A 205 23.31 7.63 1.16
C LYS A 205 23.95 9.00 0.98
N GLU A 206 24.96 9.10 0.11
CA GLU A 206 25.61 10.38 -0.20
C GLU A 206 24.61 11.42 -0.72
N ARG A 207 23.69 11.01 -1.61
CA ARG A 207 22.64 11.91 -2.11
C ARG A 207 21.62 12.32 -1.05
N GLN A 208 21.35 11.48 -0.05
CA GLN A 208 20.49 11.86 1.07
C GLN A 208 21.17 12.88 1.98
N ASP A 209 22.45 12.69 2.28
CA ASP A 209 23.23 13.65 3.07
C ASP A 209 23.28 15.02 2.36
N GLU A 210 23.53 15.03 1.04
CA GLU A 210 23.47 16.25 0.22
C GLU A 210 22.08 16.93 0.28
N LEU A 211 20.99 16.15 0.25
CA LEU A 211 19.63 16.68 0.32
C LEU A 211 19.33 17.29 1.70
N ASP A 212 19.75 16.64 2.78
CA ASP A 212 19.56 17.13 4.15
C ASP A 212 20.34 18.44 4.36
N ASP A 213 21.57 18.54 3.82
CA ASP A 213 22.38 19.77 3.84
C ASP A 213 21.72 20.91 3.04
N LEU A 214 21.20 20.62 1.85
CA LEU A 214 20.48 21.62 1.04
C LEU A 214 19.21 22.11 1.74
N GLN A 215 18.47 21.22 2.40
CA GLN A 215 17.29 21.60 3.18
C GLN A 215 17.65 22.48 4.37
N TRP A 216 18.74 22.15 5.08
CA TRP A 216 19.22 22.95 6.21
C TRP A 216 19.60 24.37 5.77
N ASN A 217 20.37 24.50 4.68
CA ASN A 217 20.74 25.79 4.11
C ASN A 217 19.52 26.63 3.71
N LEU A 218 18.51 26.01 3.08
CA LEU A 218 17.24 26.69 2.73
C LEU A 218 16.49 27.21 3.95
N ILE A 219 16.51 26.49 5.07
CA ILE A 219 15.88 26.92 6.32
C ILE A 219 16.62 28.11 6.93
N GLU A 220 17.95 28.08 6.94
CA GLU A 220 18.75 29.20 7.46
C GLU A 220 18.59 30.47 6.63
N MET A 221 18.62 30.37 5.29
CA MET A 221 18.39 31.53 4.41
C MET A 221 17.04 32.20 4.65
N LYS A 222 15.97 31.41 4.86
CA LYS A 222 14.64 31.96 5.17
C LYS A 222 14.59 32.69 6.51
N LYS A 223 15.34 32.23 7.52
CA LYS A 223 15.42 32.91 8.81
C LYS A 223 16.15 34.25 8.72
N GLU A 224 17.11 34.37 7.81
CA GLU A 224 17.84 35.63 7.57
C GLU A 224 17.02 36.66 6.80
N GLU A 225 16.07 36.24 5.94
CA GLU A 225 15.18 37.15 5.21
C GLU A 225 14.01 37.72 6.05
N ASP A 226 13.67 37.07 7.17
CA ASP A 226 12.59 37.49 8.09
C ASP A 226 13.06 38.47 9.21
N VAL A 227 14.31 38.96 9.14
CA VAL A 227 14.93 39.93 10.07
C VAL A 227 15.13 41.29 9.42
#